data_AF-A0A2M7CYQ3-F1
#
_entry.id   AF-A0A2M7CYQ3-F1
#
_cell.length_a   1.000
_cell.length_b   1.000
_cell.length_c   1.000
_cell.angle_alpha   90.00
_cell.angle_beta   90.00
_cell.angle_gamma   90.00
#
_symmetry.space_group_name_H-M   'P 1'
#
loop_
_entity.id
_entity.type
_entity.pdbx_description
1 polymer ?
#
loop_
_entity_poly.entity_id
_entity_poly.type
_entity_poly.pdbx_seq_one_letter_code
_entity_poly.pdbx_strand_id
1 'polypeptide(L)' 'VPVNATPEAAAVMLAVIAEHGGSCGFKVAGGVRTLADAACYIGLAEAALGADWVQPEHFRIGASGLFAAITAVLAGGS' A
#
# COMPACT_ATOMS: atom_id res chain seq x y z
N VAL A 1 14.13 12.71 -3.60
CA VAL A 1 15.04 11.57 -3.80
C VAL A 1 14.63 10.79 -5.05
N PRO A 2 15.56 10.08 -5.73
CA PRO A 2 15.28 9.48 -7.04
C PRO A 2 14.46 8.19 -7.00
N VAL A 3 14.50 7.41 -5.91
CA VAL A 3 13.72 6.18 -5.73
C VAL A 3 12.92 6.28 -4.44
N ASN A 4 11.64 5.88 -4.49
CA ASN A 4 10.72 5.86 -3.33
C ASN A 4 10.24 4.40 -3.12
N ALA A 5 8.95 4.19 -2.86
CA ALA A 5 8.40 2.85 -2.73
C ALA A 5 8.59 2.01 -4.01
N THR A 6 8.94 0.74 -3.83
CA THR A 6 8.92 -0.29 -4.88
C THR A 6 8.22 -1.55 -4.35
N PRO A 7 7.60 -2.38 -5.20
CA PRO A 7 6.97 -3.63 -4.78
C PRO A 7 7.94 -4.57 -4.06
N GLU A 8 9.20 -4.63 -4.50
CA GLU A 8 10.23 -5.51 -3.91
C GLU A 8 10.56 -5.08 -2.48
N ALA A 9 10.76 -3.77 -2.26
CA ALA A 9 11.01 -3.24 -0.92
C ALA A 9 9.80 -3.45 0.00
N ALA A 10 8.58 -3.24 -0.51
CA ALA A 10 7.36 -3.49 0.25
C ALA A 10 7.23 -4.97 0.65
N ALA A 11 7.48 -5.90 -0.27
CA ALA A 11 7.42 -7.34 0.01
C ALA A 11 8.41 -7.76 1.10
N VAL A 12 9.65 -7.24 1.06
CA VAL A 12 10.66 -7.50 2.10
C VAL A 12 10.20 -6.97 3.47
N MET A 13 9.71 -5.73 3.52
CA MET A 13 9.23 -5.13 4.78
C MET A 13 8.03 -5.89 5.35
N LEU A 14 7.06 -6.26 4.51
CA LEU A 14 5.86 -7.00 4.92
C LEU A 14 6.21 -8.41 5.40
N ALA A 15 7.16 -9.09 4.76
CA ALA A 15 7.65 -10.39 5.21
C ALA A 15 8.25 -10.31 6.62
N VAL A 16 9.08 -9.30 6.89
CA VAL A 16 9.63 -9.07 8.24
C VAL A 16 8.53 -8.78 9.26
N ILE A 17 7.52 -8.00 8.89
CA ILE A 17 6.36 -7.74 9.77
C ILE A 17 5.61 -9.04 10.09
N ALA A 18 5.39 -9.90 9.08
CA ALA A 18 4.74 -11.20 9.25
C ALA A 18 5.55 -12.15 10.15
N GLU A 19 6.87 -12.20 9.99
CA GLU A 19 7.78 -12.99 10.85
C GLU A 19 7.70 -12.58 12.32
N HIS A 20 7.37 -11.32 12.60
CA HIS A 20 7.23 -10.76 13.95
C HIS A 20 5.76 -10.65 14.40
N GLY A 21 4.87 -11.45 13.78
CA GLY A 21 3.48 -11.60 14.20
C GLY A 21 2.56 -10.42 13.86
N GLY A 22 2.94 -9.56 12.90
CA GLY A 22 2.06 -8.49 12.40
C GLY A 22 1.84 -7.33 13.35
N SER A 23 2.71 -7.16 14.36
CA SER A 23 2.51 -6.23 15.47
C SER A 23 2.76 -4.75 15.16
N CYS A 24 3.43 -4.44 14.04
CA CYS A 24 3.69 -3.06 13.62
C CYS A 24 3.11 -2.78 12.23
N GLY A 25 2.73 -1.52 11.98
CA GLY A 25 2.13 -1.12 10.71
C GLY A 25 3.13 -0.91 9.58
N PHE A 26 2.62 -0.97 8.36
CA PHE A 26 3.31 -0.66 7.11
C PHE A 26 2.73 0.61 6.46
N LYS A 27 3.62 1.50 6.01
CA LYS A 27 3.25 2.67 5.23
C LYS A 27 4.04 2.72 3.92
N VAL A 28 3.36 2.48 2.81
CA VAL A 28 3.93 2.74 1.49
C VAL A 28 3.89 4.25 1.21
N ALA A 29 4.99 4.85 0.78
CA ALA A 29 5.03 6.29 0.53
C ALA A 29 5.93 6.67 -0.65
N GLY A 30 5.43 7.63 -1.44
CA GLY A 30 6.11 8.18 -2.61
C GLY A 30 6.02 7.26 -3.83
N GLY A 31 5.54 7.81 -4.94
CA GLY A 31 5.44 7.09 -6.22
C GLY A 31 4.11 6.38 -6.47
N VAL A 32 3.25 6.19 -5.47
CA VAL A 32 1.91 5.61 -5.64
C VAL A 32 0.96 6.65 -6.25
N ARG A 33 0.56 6.47 -7.52
CA ARG A 33 -0.22 7.46 -8.28
C ARG A 33 -1.49 6.91 -8.88
N THR A 34 -1.52 5.62 -9.19
CA THR A 34 -2.64 4.96 -9.87
C THR A 34 -3.38 4.00 -8.93
N LEU A 35 -4.61 3.63 -9.30
CA LEU A 35 -5.34 2.58 -8.60
C LEU A 35 -4.61 1.23 -8.68
N ALA A 36 -3.95 0.94 -9.80
CA ALA A 36 -3.15 -0.27 -9.97
C ALA A 36 -1.95 -0.29 -9.01
N ASP A 37 -1.27 0.83 -8.82
CA ASP A 37 -0.19 0.93 -7.83
C ASP A 37 -0.72 0.63 -6.42
N ALA A 38 -1.83 1.28 -6.04
CA ALA A 38 -2.43 1.09 -4.73
C ALA A 38 -2.87 -0.36 -4.50
N ALA A 39 -3.54 -0.97 -5.49
CA ALA A 39 -3.98 -2.36 -5.45
C ALA A 39 -2.79 -3.33 -5.34
N CYS A 40 -1.67 -3.05 -6.00
CA CYS A 40 -0.45 -3.84 -5.88
C CYS A 40 0.04 -3.89 -4.42
N TYR A 41 0.16 -2.75 -3.74
CA TYR A 41 0.63 -2.71 -2.36
C TYR A 41 -0.37 -3.29 -1.35
N ILE A 42 -1.67 -3.11 -1.59
CA ILE A 42 -2.71 -3.76 -0.79
C ILE A 42 -2.58 -5.28 -0.94
N GLY A 43 -2.52 -5.80 -2.17
CA GLY A 43 -2.40 -7.24 -2.43
C GLY A 43 -1.14 -7.86 -1.83
N LEU A 44 0.00 -7.13 -1.81
CA LEU A 44 1.20 -7.59 -1.12
C LEU A 44 0.98 -7.73 0.38
N ALA A 45 0.30 -6.78 1.02
CA ALA A 45 0.00 -6.84 2.44
C ALA A 45 -1.01 -7.95 2.77
N GLU A 46 -2.06 -8.11 1.96
CA GLU A 46 -3.03 -9.19 2.08
C GLU A 46 -2.38 -10.57 1.93
N ALA A 47 -1.47 -10.73 0.97
CA ALA A 47 -0.75 -11.98 0.76
C ALA A 47 0.19 -12.34 1.93
N ALA A 48 0.80 -11.34 2.57
CA ALA A 48 1.74 -11.55 3.68
C ALA A 48 1.05 -11.75 5.03
N LEU A 49 -0.02 -11.01 5.31
CA LEU A 49 -0.60 -10.85 6.65
C LEU A 49 -2.11 -11.12 6.72
N GLY A 50 -2.76 -11.38 5.59
CA GLY A 50 -4.21 -11.57 5.48
C GLY A 50 -4.98 -10.27 5.29
N ALA A 51 -6.19 -10.37 4.71
CA ALA A 51 -7.02 -9.21 4.39
C ALA A 51 -7.47 -8.42 5.62
N ASP A 52 -7.76 -9.11 6.73
CA ASP A 52 -8.18 -8.47 7.99
C ASP A 52 -7.09 -7.62 8.63
N TRP A 53 -5.82 -7.85 8.26
CA TRP A 53 -4.71 -7.04 8.74
C TRP A 53 -4.65 -5.66 8.06
N VAL A 54 -5.17 -5.53 6.84
CA VAL A 54 -5.15 -4.28 6.06
C VAL A 54 -6.22 -3.31 6.57
N GLN A 55 -5.93 -2.70 7.72
CA GLN A 55 -6.78 -1.73 8.41
C GLN A 55 -6.02 -0.41 8.65
N PRO A 56 -6.70 0.72 8.90
CA PRO A 56 -6.04 2.01 9.11
C PRO A 56 -4.99 2.04 10.23
N GLU A 57 -5.05 1.12 11.19
CA GLU A 57 -4.09 0.96 12.29
C GLU A 57 -2.77 0.33 11.81
N HIS A 58 -2.83 -0.51 10.78
CA HIS A 58 -1.69 -1.29 10.29
C HIS A 58 -1.22 -0.91 8.90
N PHE A 59 -2.07 -0.31 8.05
CA PHE A 59 -1.73 -0.04 6.65
C PHE A 59 -2.10 1.39 6.24
N ARG A 60 -1.14 2.10 5.64
CA ARG A 60 -1.34 3.45 5.11
C ARG A 60 -0.67 3.64 3.76
N ILE A 61 -1.32 4.42 2.90
CA ILE A 61 -0.74 4.91 1.64
C ILE A 61 -0.41 6.40 1.80
N GLY A 62 0.89 6.71 1.84
CA GLY A 62 1.41 8.07 1.77
C GLY A 62 1.47 8.56 0.32
N ALA A 63 0.38 9.15 -0.16
CA ALA A 63 0.27 9.68 -1.52
C ALA A 63 -0.32 11.10 -1.52
N SER A 64 0.09 11.89 -2.53
CA SER A 64 -0.49 13.22 -2.80
C SER A 64 -1.37 13.23 -4.05
N GLY A 65 -1.01 12.47 -5.09
CA GLY A 65 -1.77 12.40 -6.35
C GLY A 65 -2.86 11.32 -6.39
N LEU A 66 -2.73 10.27 -5.58
CA LEU A 66 -3.65 9.13 -5.61
C LEU A 66 -5.10 9.51 -5.28
N PHE A 67 -5.30 10.51 -4.42
CA PHE A 67 -6.64 10.98 -4.07
C PHE A 67 -7.44 11.42 -5.32
N ALA A 68 -6.80 12.14 -6.24
CA ALA A 68 -7.45 12.59 -7.47
C ALA A 68 -7.82 11.41 -8.38
N ALA A 69 -6.96 10.38 -8.46
CA ALA A 69 -7.27 9.17 -9.23
C ALA A 69 -8.47 8.41 -8.65
N ILE A 70 -8.55 8.30 -7.32
CA ILE A 70 -9.68 7.66 -6.63
C ILE A 70 -10.98 8.44 -6.89
N THR A 71 -10.97 9.76 -6.69
CA THR A 71 -12.19 10.55 -6.84
C THR A 71 -12.67 10.64 -8.28
N ALA A 72 -11.76 10.64 -9.27
CA ALA A 72 -12.12 10.58 -10.68
C ALA A 72 -12.94 9.31 -11.00
N VAL A 73 -12.49 8.15 -10.53
CA VAL A 73 -13.21 6.88 -10.75
C VAL A 73 -14.54 6.85 -10.02
N LEU A 74 -14.59 7.32 -8.77
CA LEU A 74 -15.84 7.40 -8.01
C LEU A 74 -16.87 8.37 -8.62
N ALA A 75 -16.40 9.40 -9.34
CA ALA A 75 -17.27 10.32 -10.08
C ALA A 75 -17.75 9.76 -11.43
N GLY A 76 -17.40 8.51 -11.78
CA GLY A 76 -17.75 7.89 -13.05
C GLY A 76 -16.79 8.21 -14.21
N GLY A 77 -15.62 8.78 -13.90
CA GLY A 77 -14.52 8.88 -14.86
C GLY A 77 -13.89 7.51 -15.09
N SER A 78 -13.63 7.17 -16.35
CA SER A 78 -12.89 5.96 -16.73
C SER A 78 -11.40 6.06 -16.42
#